data_AF-A0AAN7ZK56-F1
#
_entry.id   AF-A0AAN7ZK56-F1
#
_cell.length_a   1.000
_cell.length_b   1.000
_cell.length_c   1.000
_cell.angle_alpha   90.00
_cell.angle_beta   90.00
_cell.angle_gamma   90.00
#
_symmetry.space_group_name_H-M   'P 1'
#
loop_
_entity.id
_entity.type
_entity.pdbx_description
1 polymer ?
#
loop_
_entity_poly.entity_id
_entity_poly.type
_entity_poly.pdbx_seq_one_letter_code
_entity_poly.pdbx_strand_id
1 'polypeptide(L)'
;MNRAAVGRSLRLTDDDSRKEELANIKMALQQNGYSSNKINKIIKDCNNFTKKPTTETELKKPLILPYIKGVTDIIAKKFPNDKFRKIFKPFITIQQLLRNAKDHIPGESQGIYEIPCSECCRSYIGQTNRRLNIRAQEHNLAIKQFNTSSSLACHRMDTGHQINTSNIKLLATAYTLNERIIREAIEIEKRPLALNKRDDTSRISPIWKIIINKQDTPPQRITTNINSNDHPTTSSVQNIQTSTFKGPMTRSRARIDTSIIKN
;
A
#
# COMPACT_ATOMS: atom_id res chain seq x y z
N MET A 1 31.50 3.82 -22.04
CA MET A 1 32.67 2.96 -21.73
C MET A 1 32.20 1.77 -20.89
N ASN A 2 32.43 0.53 -21.34
CA ASN A 2 31.77 -0.70 -20.84
C ASN A 2 32.29 -1.19 -19.46
N ARG A 3 32.21 -0.35 -18.42
CA ARG A 3 32.46 -0.73 -17.03
C ARG A 3 31.49 -1.83 -16.53
N ALA A 4 30.29 -1.86 -17.10
CA ALA A 4 29.25 -2.82 -16.75
C ALA A 4 29.63 -4.28 -17.05
N ALA A 5 30.24 -4.55 -18.21
CA ALA A 5 30.64 -5.90 -18.61
C ALA A 5 31.71 -6.48 -17.66
N VAL A 6 32.80 -5.73 -17.45
CA VAL A 6 33.88 -6.09 -16.53
C VAL A 6 33.37 -6.25 -15.09
N GLY A 7 32.50 -5.33 -14.64
CA GLY A 7 31.95 -5.39 -13.30
C GLY A 7 30.99 -6.58 -13.06
N ARG A 8 30.27 -7.04 -14.09
CA ARG A 8 29.39 -8.22 -13.99
C ARG A 8 30.20 -9.51 -13.95
N SER A 9 31.19 -9.67 -14.83
CA SER A 9 32.09 -10.85 -14.84
C SER A 9 32.77 -11.03 -13.47
N LEU A 10 33.30 -9.95 -12.89
CA LEU A 10 33.94 -10.01 -11.57
C LEU A 10 33.00 -10.37 -10.41
N ARG A 11 31.67 -10.26 -10.58
CA ARG A 11 30.67 -10.56 -9.53
C ARG A 11 29.96 -11.90 -9.72
N LEU A 12 29.86 -12.37 -10.95
CA LEU A 12 29.01 -13.51 -11.31
C LEU A 12 29.81 -14.74 -11.76
N THR A 13 31.09 -14.57 -12.14
CA THR A 13 31.94 -15.68 -12.58
C THR A 13 32.70 -16.30 -11.42
N ASP A 14 32.75 -17.63 -11.39
CA ASP A 14 33.51 -18.44 -10.44
C ASP A 14 35.00 -18.11 -10.45
N ASP A 15 35.68 -18.35 -9.33
CA ASP A 15 37.10 -17.99 -9.13
C ASP A 15 38.01 -18.62 -10.21
N ASP A 16 37.74 -19.86 -10.61
CA ASP A 16 38.53 -20.63 -11.56
C ASP A 16 38.40 -20.11 -13.01
N SER A 17 37.18 -19.78 -13.44
CA SER A 17 36.90 -19.30 -14.82
C SER A 17 37.04 -17.78 -14.99
N ARG A 18 37.26 -17.03 -13.90
CA ARG A 18 37.32 -15.56 -13.93
C ARG A 18 38.45 -15.01 -14.80
N LYS A 19 39.61 -15.68 -14.82
CA LYS A 19 40.78 -15.21 -15.59
C LYS A 19 40.54 -15.33 -17.09
N GLU A 20 39.92 -16.42 -17.52
CA GLU A 20 39.57 -16.69 -18.92
C GLU A 20 38.49 -15.71 -19.40
N GLU A 21 37.43 -15.51 -18.61
CA GLU A 21 36.36 -14.58 -18.96
C GLU A 21 36.86 -13.13 -19.07
N LEU A 22 37.76 -12.69 -18.17
CA LEU A 22 38.38 -11.37 -18.26
C LEU A 22 39.26 -11.23 -19.51
N ALA A 23 39.93 -12.31 -19.96
CA ALA A 23 40.71 -12.31 -21.20
C ALA A 23 39.78 -12.19 -22.42
N ASN A 24 38.67 -12.92 -22.46
CA ASN A 24 37.66 -12.85 -23.51
C ASN A 24 37.05 -11.44 -23.62
N ILE A 25 36.67 -10.85 -22.48
CA ILE A 25 36.15 -9.48 -22.42
C ILE A 25 37.22 -8.46 -22.87
N LYS A 26 38.49 -8.67 -22.51
CA LYS A 26 39.58 -7.79 -22.94
C LYS A 26 39.77 -7.85 -24.45
N MET A 27 39.77 -9.04 -25.05
CA MET A 27 39.87 -9.21 -26.51
C MET A 27 38.70 -8.55 -27.24
N ALA A 28 37.47 -8.79 -26.78
CA ALA A 28 36.28 -8.17 -27.37
C ALA A 28 36.30 -6.63 -27.27
N LEU A 29 36.79 -6.07 -26.15
CA LEU A 29 36.93 -4.61 -26.00
C LEU A 29 38.04 -4.05 -26.88
N GLN A 30 39.14 -4.76 -27.08
CA GLN A 30 40.20 -4.33 -28.00
C GLN A 30 39.71 -4.33 -29.46
N GLN A 31 38.95 -5.36 -29.87
CA GLN A 31 38.32 -5.43 -31.18
C GLN A 31 37.32 -4.29 -31.43
N ASN A 32 36.65 -3.82 -30.37
CA ASN A 32 35.77 -2.66 -30.42
C ASN A 32 36.51 -1.30 -30.34
N GLY A 33 37.83 -1.27 -30.56
CA GLY A 33 38.63 -0.05 -30.64
C GLY A 33 38.97 0.60 -29.30
N TYR A 34 38.78 -0.09 -28.16
CA TYR A 34 39.16 0.46 -26.86
C TYR A 34 40.66 0.26 -26.61
N SER A 35 41.37 1.34 -26.23
CA SER A 35 42.79 1.28 -25.88
C SER A 35 43.05 0.39 -24.65
N SER A 36 44.08 -0.45 -24.71
CA SER A 36 44.48 -1.37 -23.62
C SER A 36 44.64 -0.69 -22.26
N ASN A 37 45.14 0.54 -22.22
CA ASN A 37 45.35 1.30 -20.99
C ASN A 37 44.03 1.64 -20.27
N LYS A 38 43.00 2.01 -21.05
CA LYS A 38 41.66 2.28 -20.52
C LYS A 38 41.01 0.99 -20.00
N ILE A 39 41.18 -0.13 -20.69
CA ILE A 39 40.64 -1.43 -20.28
C ILE A 39 41.29 -1.89 -18.96
N ASN A 40 42.62 -1.84 -18.86
CA ASN A 40 43.35 -2.22 -17.65
C ASN A 40 42.97 -1.32 -16.45
N LYS A 41 42.72 -0.02 -16.68
CA LYS A 41 42.23 0.90 -15.64
C LYS A 41 40.84 0.48 -15.12
N ILE A 42 39.91 0.14 -16.01
CA ILE A 42 38.57 -0.34 -15.62
C ILE A 42 38.65 -1.63 -14.80
N ILE A 43 39.51 -2.59 -15.22
CA ILE A 43 39.69 -3.86 -14.50
C ILE A 43 40.22 -3.61 -13.08
N LYS A 44 41.21 -2.73 -12.93
CA LYS A 44 41.73 -2.34 -11.60
C LYS A 44 40.65 -1.68 -10.73
N ASP A 45 39.91 -0.73 -11.30
CA ASP A 45 38.84 -0.02 -10.58
C ASP A 45 37.71 -0.96 -10.12
N CYS A 46 37.33 -1.93 -10.97
CA CYS A 46 36.28 -2.89 -10.63
C CYS A 46 36.76 -3.93 -9.61
N ASN A 47 38.01 -4.38 -9.70
CA ASN A 47 38.63 -5.27 -8.71
C ASN A 47 38.76 -4.62 -7.34
N ASN A 48 39.11 -3.33 -7.28
CA ASN A 48 39.14 -2.59 -6.02
C ASN A 48 37.74 -2.42 -5.41
N PHE A 49 36.70 -2.41 -6.24
CA PHE A 49 35.30 -2.33 -5.79
C PHE A 49 34.78 -3.66 -5.25
N THR A 50 35.19 -4.79 -5.83
CA THR A 50 34.83 -6.14 -5.35
C THR A 50 35.66 -6.58 -4.15
N LYS A 51 36.91 -6.13 -4.05
CA LYS A 51 37.83 -6.41 -2.93
C LYS A 51 37.66 -5.48 -1.74
N LYS A 52 36.74 -4.50 -1.75
CA LYS A 52 36.41 -3.81 -0.50
C LYS A 52 35.95 -4.89 0.46
N PRO A 53 36.69 -5.16 1.55
CA PRO A 53 36.15 -6.02 2.57
C PRO A 53 34.83 -5.35 2.95
N THR A 54 33.75 -6.11 2.90
CA THR A 54 32.60 -5.79 3.73
C THR A 54 33.15 -5.93 5.14
N THR A 55 33.85 -4.92 5.64
CA THR A 55 34.06 -4.77 7.07
C THR A 55 32.65 -4.80 7.59
N GLU A 56 32.32 -5.89 8.28
CA GLU A 56 31.19 -6.06 9.18
C GLU A 56 31.29 -4.97 10.25
N THR A 57 31.17 -3.72 9.83
CA THR A 57 30.80 -2.64 10.69
C THR A 57 29.36 -2.96 11.01
N GLU A 58 29.12 -3.40 12.24
CA GLU A 58 27.81 -3.71 12.78
C GLU A 58 26.77 -2.77 12.16
N LEU A 59 25.85 -3.34 11.39
CA LEU A 59 24.89 -2.55 10.61
C LEU A 59 24.06 -1.72 11.59
N LYS A 60 24.39 -0.43 11.69
CA LYS A 60 23.72 0.51 12.59
C LYS A 60 22.22 0.46 12.34
N LYS A 61 21.44 0.19 13.39
CA LYS A 61 19.97 0.13 13.29
C LYS A 61 19.45 1.50 12.84
N PRO A 62 18.57 1.59 11.82
CA PRO A 62 18.05 2.89 11.39
C PRO A 62 17.07 3.44 12.44
N LEU A 63 17.31 4.67 12.89
CA LEU A 63 16.39 5.44 13.71
C LEU A 63 15.74 6.51 12.84
N ILE A 64 14.47 6.33 12.49
CA ILE A 64 13.73 7.25 11.62
C ILE A 64 12.91 8.20 12.49
N LEU A 65 13.18 9.50 12.38
CA LEU A 65 12.50 10.53 13.17
C LEU A 65 11.84 11.57 12.24
N PRO A 66 10.63 12.04 12.53
CA PRO A 66 10.08 13.22 11.85
C PRO A 66 10.90 14.45 12.24
N TYR A 67 11.33 15.26 11.27
CA TYR A 67 12.12 16.46 11.52
C TYR A 67 11.21 17.59 12.02
N ILE A 68 11.39 17.92 13.30
CA ILE A 68 10.80 19.07 13.97
C ILE A 68 11.99 19.81 14.57
N LYS A 69 12.28 21.00 14.04
CA LYS A 69 13.42 21.83 14.45
C LYS A 69 13.42 21.99 15.97
N GLY A 70 14.55 21.70 16.62
CA GLY A 70 14.71 21.80 18.07
C GLY A 70 14.31 20.54 18.83
N VAL A 71 13.13 19.97 18.58
CA VAL A 71 12.64 18.77 19.31
C VAL A 71 13.40 17.52 18.87
N THR A 72 13.42 17.27 17.57
CA THR A 72 14.01 16.05 17.03
C THR A 72 15.53 16.04 17.20
N ASP A 73 16.16 17.21 17.26
CA ASP A 73 17.60 17.37 17.50
C ASP A 73 17.99 16.93 18.92
N ILE A 74 17.19 17.31 19.93
CA ILE A 74 17.38 16.90 21.33
C ILE A 74 17.21 15.39 21.47
N ILE A 75 16.14 14.85 20.87
CA ILE A 75 15.87 13.41 20.87
C ILE A 75 17.02 12.67 20.19
N ALA A 76 17.42 13.10 18.99
CA ALA A 76 18.52 12.52 18.25
C ALA A 76 19.84 12.57 19.02
N LYS A 77 20.11 13.62 19.82
CA LYS A 77 21.31 13.73 20.64
C LYS A 77 21.38 12.67 21.74
N LYS A 78 20.24 12.22 22.27
CA LYS A 78 20.19 11.17 23.31
C LYS A 78 20.55 9.77 22.79
N PHE A 79 20.44 9.54 21.48
CA PHE A 79 20.81 8.25 20.89
C PHE A 79 22.29 8.24 20.46
N PRO A 80 23.07 7.19 20.82
CA PRO A 80 24.48 7.09 20.44
C PRO A 80 24.64 6.88 18.93
N ASN A 81 25.62 7.55 18.33
CA ASN A 81 25.93 7.44 16.90
C ASN A 81 26.49 6.07 16.51
N ASP A 82 27.00 5.30 17.47
CA ASP A 82 27.65 4.02 17.21
C ASP A 82 26.63 2.90 16.98
N LYS A 83 25.48 2.96 17.66
CA LYS A 83 24.41 1.94 17.55
C LYS A 83 23.36 2.27 16.49
N PHE A 84 23.08 3.56 16.27
CA PHE A 84 21.96 3.98 15.43
C PHE A 84 22.39 4.89 14.28
N ARG A 85 21.85 4.60 13.09
CA ARG A 85 21.90 5.50 11.94
C ARG A 85 20.66 6.40 11.98
N LYS A 86 20.85 7.65 12.37
CA LYS A 86 19.78 8.65 12.49
C LYS A 86 19.35 9.13 11.10
N ILE A 87 18.05 9.05 10.80
CA ILE A 87 17.46 9.46 9.53
C ILE A 87 16.29 10.39 9.85
N PHE A 88 16.35 11.62 9.36
CA PHE A 88 15.28 12.59 9.54
C PHE A 88 14.37 12.61 8.32
N LYS A 89 13.07 12.44 8.53
CA LYS A 89 12.05 12.55 7.47
C LYS A 89 11.22 13.81 7.70
N PRO A 90 10.89 14.60 6.67
CA PRO A 90 9.95 15.69 6.84
C PRO A 90 8.57 15.15 7.24
N PHE A 91 7.79 15.94 7.98
CA PHE A 91 6.43 15.56 8.39
C PHE A 91 5.49 15.43 7.18
N ILE A 92 5.65 16.33 6.19
CA ILE A 92 4.97 16.28 4.90
C ILE A 92 6.01 16.23 3.77
N THR A 93 5.81 15.36 2.79
CA THR A 93 6.65 15.34 1.59
C THR A 93 6.11 16.34 0.56
N ILE A 94 6.98 16.85 -0.31
CA ILE A 94 6.57 17.72 -1.42
C ILE A 94 5.50 17.02 -2.28
N GLN A 95 5.65 15.70 -2.48
CA GLN A 95 4.67 14.88 -3.20
C GLN A 95 3.29 14.89 -2.54
N GLN A 96 3.20 14.96 -1.21
CA GLN A 96 1.91 15.06 -0.50
C GLN A 96 1.28 16.45 -0.61
N LEU A 97 2.10 17.50 -0.72
CA LEU A 97 1.63 18.87 -0.88
C LEU A 97 1.16 19.14 -2.32
N LEU A 98 1.85 18.56 -3.31
CA LEU A 98 1.50 18.67 -4.71
C LEU A 98 0.29 17.78 -5.02
N ARG A 99 -0.68 18.33 -5.76
CA ARG A 99 -1.76 17.52 -6.31
C ARG A 99 -1.17 16.54 -7.32
N ASN A 100 -1.69 15.32 -7.33
CA ASN A 100 -1.33 14.35 -8.37
C ASN A 100 -1.63 14.99 -9.74
N ALA A 101 -0.66 14.95 -10.65
CA ALA A 101 -0.79 15.59 -11.97
C ALA A 101 -1.85 14.90 -12.86
N LYS A 102 -2.28 13.70 -12.47
CA LYS A 102 -3.34 12.95 -13.14
C LYS A 102 -4.68 13.23 -12.49
N ASP A 103 -5.70 13.42 -13.32
CA ASP A 103 -7.08 13.50 -12.88
C ASP A 103 -7.51 12.18 -12.23
N HIS A 104 -8.28 12.30 -11.14
CA HIS A 104 -8.88 11.16 -10.50
C HIS A 104 -10.06 10.65 -11.35
N ILE A 105 -9.93 9.44 -11.88
CA ILE A 105 -11.02 8.77 -12.60
C ILE A 105 -11.90 8.03 -11.57
N PRO A 106 -13.18 8.36 -11.44
CA PRO A 106 -14.09 7.65 -10.55
C PRO A 106 -14.12 6.14 -10.86
N GLY A 107 -14.00 5.29 -9.85
CA GLY A 107 -14.02 3.82 -10.03
C GLY A 107 -12.69 3.18 -10.43
N GLU A 108 -11.59 3.95 -10.45
CA GLU A 108 -10.22 3.44 -10.63
C GLU A 108 -9.60 2.84 -9.36
N SER A 109 -10.35 2.82 -8.27
CA SER A 109 -9.87 2.34 -6.98
C SER A 109 -9.55 0.84 -7.01
N GLN A 110 -8.29 0.52 -6.73
CA GLN A 110 -7.85 -0.83 -6.40
C GLN A 110 -8.36 -1.20 -5.02
N GLY A 111 -8.75 -2.46 -4.82
CA GLY A 111 -9.28 -2.87 -3.54
C GLY A 111 -10.10 -4.14 -3.57
N ILE A 112 -11.02 -4.23 -2.63
CA ILE A 112 -11.86 -5.39 -2.35
C ILE A 112 -13.27 -5.00 -2.76
N TYR A 113 -13.93 -5.88 -3.51
CA TYR A 113 -15.27 -5.66 -4.00
C TYR A 113 -16.19 -6.83 -3.68
N GLU A 114 -17.49 -6.56 -3.77
CA GLU A 114 -18.58 -7.50 -3.57
C GLU A 114 -19.45 -7.57 -4.83
N ILE A 115 -19.81 -8.79 -5.23
CA ILE A 115 -20.79 -9.05 -6.29
C ILE A 115 -21.93 -9.88 -5.67
N PRO A 116 -23.13 -9.29 -5.52
CA PRO A 116 -24.28 -10.02 -4.97
C PRO A 116 -24.91 -10.96 -6.00
N CYS A 117 -25.47 -12.07 -5.53
CA CYS A 117 -26.48 -12.81 -6.28
C CYS A 117 -27.81 -12.04 -6.24
N SER A 118 -28.58 -12.08 -7.33
CA SER A 118 -29.91 -11.43 -7.39
C SER A 118 -30.97 -12.22 -6.63
N GLU A 119 -30.80 -13.54 -6.53
CA GLU A 119 -31.86 -14.47 -6.11
C GLU A 119 -31.60 -15.08 -4.73
N CYS A 120 -30.38 -15.00 -4.21
CA CYS A 120 -30.05 -15.48 -2.87
C CYS A 120 -29.21 -14.47 -2.08
N CYS A 121 -29.20 -14.60 -0.75
CA CYS A 121 -28.45 -13.72 0.16
C CYS A 121 -26.93 -13.96 0.14
N ARG A 122 -26.40 -14.65 -0.88
CA ARG A 122 -24.97 -14.92 -1.02
C ARG A 122 -24.31 -13.87 -1.89
N SER A 123 -23.08 -13.53 -1.56
CA SER A 123 -22.27 -12.61 -2.36
C SER A 123 -20.85 -13.14 -2.54
N TYR A 124 -20.25 -12.84 -3.68
CA TYR A 124 -18.85 -13.13 -3.93
C TYR A 124 -18.01 -11.92 -3.53
N ILE A 125 -16.92 -12.17 -2.80
CA ILE A 125 -15.96 -11.14 -2.44
C ILE A 125 -14.67 -11.42 -3.18
N GLY A 126 -14.08 -10.40 -3.78
CA GLY A 126 -12.81 -10.57 -4.46
C GLY A 126 -11.94 -9.33 -4.36
N GLN A 127 -10.64 -9.50 -4.55
CA GLN A 127 -9.72 -8.40 -4.78
C GLN A 127 -9.60 -8.03 -6.27
N THR A 128 -9.31 -6.76 -6.54
CA THR A 128 -8.96 -6.25 -7.86
C THR A 128 -7.82 -5.25 -7.80
N ASN A 129 -6.88 -5.39 -8.74
CA ASN A 129 -5.90 -4.36 -9.09
C ASN A 129 -6.30 -3.62 -10.39
N ARG A 130 -7.43 -4.02 -10.99
CA ARG A 130 -8.04 -3.40 -12.18
C ARG A 130 -9.22 -2.53 -11.76
N ARG A 131 -9.66 -1.66 -12.67
CA ARG A 131 -10.92 -0.91 -12.50
C ARG A 131 -12.09 -1.87 -12.28
N LEU A 132 -13.02 -1.50 -11.40
CA LEU A 132 -14.15 -2.37 -11.04
C LEU A 132 -15.00 -2.77 -12.25
N ASN A 133 -15.25 -1.84 -13.18
CA ASN A 133 -16.03 -2.12 -14.38
C ASN A 133 -15.38 -3.21 -15.25
N ILE A 134 -14.04 -3.19 -15.36
CA ILE A 134 -13.30 -4.22 -16.11
C ILE A 134 -13.41 -5.57 -15.39
N ARG A 135 -13.27 -5.58 -14.06
CA ARG A 135 -13.44 -6.81 -13.27
C ARG A 135 -14.85 -7.39 -13.37
N ALA A 136 -15.88 -6.54 -13.40
CA ALA A 136 -17.27 -6.96 -13.61
C ALA A 136 -17.47 -7.57 -15.01
N GLN A 137 -16.88 -6.98 -16.06
CA GLN A 137 -16.91 -7.53 -17.41
C GLN A 137 -16.22 -8.89 -17.51
N GLU A 138 -15.06 -9.06 -16.87
CA GLU A 138 -14.36 -10.36 -16.81
C GLU A 138 -15.22 -11.43 -16.16
N HIS A 139 -15.87 -11.12 -15.04
CA HIS A 139 -16.79 -12.05 -14.39
C HIS A 139 -18.00 -12.38 -15.27
N ASN A 140 -18.59 -11.38 -15.93
CA ASN A 140 -19.66 -11.62 -16.90
C ASN A 140 -19.25 -12.57 -18.02
N LEU A 141 -18.03 -12.40 -18.57
CA LEU A 141 -17.50 -13.29 -19.58
C LEU A 141 -17.29 -14.70 -19.03
N ALA A 142 -16.70 -14.84 -17.84
CA ALA A 142 -16.50 -16.14 -17.20
C ALA A 142 -17.81 -16.88 -16.93
N ILE A 143 -18.85 -16.14 -16.51
CA ILE A 143 -20.20 -16.68 -16.29
C ILE A 143 -20.81 -17.15 -17.62
N LYS A 144 -20.70 -16.35 -18.69
CA LYS A 144 -21.22 -16.72 -20.03
C LYS A 144 -20.50 -17.93 -20.62
N GLN A 145 -19.22 -18.08 -20.34
CA GLN A 145 -18.39 -19.20 -20.78
C GLN A 145 -18.47 -20.43 -19.87
N PHE A 146 -19.27 -20.38 -18.80
CA PHE A 146 -19.38 -21.47 -17.81
C PHE A 146 -18.01 -21.92 -17.27
N ASN A 147 -17.11 -20.96 -17.02
CA ASN A 147 -15.76 -21.26 -16.55
C ASN A 147 -15.76 -21.68 -15.06
N THR A 148 -15.51 -22.97 -14.79
CA THR A 148 -15.46 -23.58 -13.45
C THR A 148 -14.38 -23.02 -12.51
N SER A 149 -13.44 -22.25 -13.05
CA SER A 149 -12.45 -21.54 -12.22
C SER A 149 -13.11 -20.41 -11.41
N SER A 150 -14.16 -19.77 -11.95
CA SER A 150 -14.86 -18.67 -11.30
C SER A 150 -15.96 -19.19 -10.37
N SER A 151 -15.88 -18.83 -9.08
CA SER A 151 -16.92 -19.19 -8.11
C SER A 151 -18.31 -18.67 -8.50
N LEU A 152 -18.38 -17.52 -9.16
CA LEU A 152 -19.64 -16.96 -9.67
C LEU A 152 -20.25 -17.80 -10.79
N ALA A 153 -19.41 -18.33 -11.69
CA ALA A 153 -19.86 -19.19 -12.77
C ALA A 153 -20.30 -20.56 -12.22
N CYS A 154 -19.55 -21.14 -11.27
CA CYS A 154 -19.97 -22.35 -10.54
C CYS A 154 -21.33 -22.15 -9.87
N HIS A 155 -21.52 -21.06 -9.12
CA HIS A 155 -22.80 -20.79 -8.47
C HIS A 155 -23.96 -20.75 -9.46
N ARG A 156 -23.79 -20.08 -10.61
CA ARG A 156 -24.81 -20.05 -11.66
C ARG A 156 -25.08 -21.44 -12.24
N MET A 157 -24.05 -22.26 -12.45
CA MET A 157 -24.21 -23.64 -12.95
C MET A 157 -24.96 -24.52 -11.94
N ASP A 158 -24.62 -24.42 -10.66
CA ASP A 158 -25.16 -25.29 -9.61
C ASP A 158 -26.61 -24.93 -9.23
N THR A 159 -26.95 -23.64 -9.24
CA THR A 159 -28.24 -23.14 -8.75
C THR A 159 -29.15 -22.57 -9.84
N GLY A 160 -28.62 -22.26 -11.02
CA GLY A 160 -29.35 -21.54 -12.06
C GLY A 160 -29.53 -20.04 -11.79
N HIS A 161 -29.12 -19.53 -10.63
CA HIS A 161 -29.37 -18.15 -10.23
C HIS A 161 -28.64 -17.12 -11.10
N GLN A 162 -29.24 -15.94 -11.21
CA GLN A 162 -28.62 -14.78 -11.85
C GLN A 162 -27.69 -14.01 -10.88
N ILE A 163 -26.51 -13.68 -11.38
CA ILE A 163 -25.53 -12.85 -10.67
C ILE A 163 -25.67 -11.39 -11.10
N ASN A 164 -25.78 -10.47 -10.14
CA ASN A 164 -25.88 -9.04 -10.42
C ASN A 164 -24.49 -8.39 -10.53
N THR A 165 -23.82 -8.58 -11.66
CA THR A 165 -22.51 -7.98 -11.93
C THR A 165 -22.54 -6.47 -12.12
N SER A 166 -23.71 -5.90 -12.48
CA SER A 166 -23.91 -4.46 -12.61
C SER A 166 -23.88 -3.75 -11.25
N ASN A 167 -24.31 -4.43 -10.18
CA ASN A 167 -24.29 -3.92 -8.81
C ASN A 167 -23.02 -4.32 -8.05
N ILE A 168 -21.87 -4.23 -8.72
CA ILE A 168 -20.57 -4.44 -8.08
C ILE A 168 -20.28 -3.29 -7.11
N LYS A 169 -19.92 -3.62 -5.86
CA LYS A 169 -19.67 -2.63 -4.81
C LYS A 169 -18.23 -2.68 -4.35
N LEU A 170 -17.59 -1.52 -4.20
CA LEU A 170 -16.28 -1.42 -3.55
C LEU A 170 -16.48 -1.46 -2.03
N LEU A 171 -15.90 -2.44 -1.36
CA LEU A 171 -15.95 -2.57 0.11
C LEU A 171 -14.85 -1.77 0.80
N ALA A 172 -13.64 -1.81 0.24
CA ALA A 172 -12.49 -1.11 0.77
C ALA A 172 -11.46 -0.84 -0.34
N THR A 173 -10.81 0.32 -0.28
CA THR A 173 -9.63 0.62 -1.08
C THR A 173 -8.41 -0.04 -0.45
N ALA A 174 -7.52 -0.60 -1.28
CA ALA A 174 -6.26 -1.17 -0.83
C ALA A 174 -5.24 -1.15 -1.98
N TYR A 175 -4.08 -0.55 -1.71
CA TYR A 175 -3.10 -0.21 -2.74
C TYR A 175 -2.03 -1.29 -2.89
N THR A 176 -1.66 -1.95 -1.79
CA THR A 176 -0.65 -3.01 -1.83
C THR A 176 -1.28 -4.39 -1.98
N LEU A 177 -0.55 -5.33 -2.57
CA LEU A 177 -1.02 -6.71 -2.73
C LEU A 177 -1.29 -7.37 -1.37
N ASN A 178 -0.38 -7.21 -0.41
CA ASN A 178 -0.51 -7.82 0.92
C ASN A 178 -1.73 -7.27 1.67
N GLU A 179 -1.97 -5.96 1.59
CA GLU A 179 -3.16 -5.33 2.16
C GLU A 179 -4.42 -5.89 1.53
N ARG A 180 -4.48 -6.02 0.19
CA ARG A 180 -5.64 -6.62 -0.48
C ARG A 180 -5.87 -8.07 -0.06
N ILE A 181 -4.83 -8.89 0.00
CA ILE A 181 -4.93 -10.30 0.40
C ILE A 181 -5.50 -10.44 1.82
N ILE A 182 -4.97 -9.68 2.77
CA ILE A 182 -5.41 -9.74 4.18
C ILE A 182 -6.83 -9.19 4.31
N ARG A 183 -7.10 -8.04 3.68
CA ARG A 183 -8.40 -7.37 3.76
C ARG A 183 -9.51 -8.16 3.06
N GLU A 184 -9.22 -8.81 1.94
CA GLU A 184 -10.12 -9.75 1.26
C GLU A 184 -10.52 -10.88 2.20
N ALA A 185 -9.54 -11.55 2.81
CA ALA A 185 -9.80 -12.63 3.75
C ALA A 185 -10.65 -12.18 4.95
N ILE A 186 -10.43 -10.95 5.45
CA ILE A 186 -11.21 -10.39 6.56
C ILE A 186 -12.67 -10.18 6.13
N GLU A 187 -12.88 -9.63 4.93
CA GLU A 187 -14.23 -9.37 4.43
C GLU A 187 -15.00 -10.66 4.10
N ILE A 188 -14.30 -11.72 3.68
CA ILE A 188 -14.90 -13.06 3.50
C ILE A 188 -15.31 -13.64 4.86
N GLU A 189 -14.43 -13.57 5.88
CA GLU A 189 -14.73 -14.11 7.20
C GLU A 189 -15.95 -13.41 7.85
N LYS A 190 -16.09 -12.10 7.64
CA LYS A 190 -17.27 -11.33 8.11
C LYS A 190 -18.58 -11.75 7.46
N ARG A 191 -18.55 -12.42 6.31
CA ARG A 191 -19.76 -12.81 5.55
C ARG A 191 -19.87 -14.34 5.51
N PRO A 192 -20.62 -14.96 6.42
CA PRO A 192 -20.74 -16.42 6.49
C PRO A 192 -21.38 -17.05 5.24
N LEU A 193 -22.11 -16.25 4.44
CA LEU A 193 -22.77 -16.65 3.21
C LEU A 193 -21.97 -16.31 1.93
N ALA A 194 -20.66 -16.09 2.04
CA ALA A 194 -19.83 -15.76 0.88
C ALA A 194 -19.74 -16.93 -0.13
N LEU A 195 -19.72 -16.60 -1.42
CA LEU A 195 -19.56 -17.57 -2.53
C LEU A 195 -18.11 -18.02 -2.75
N ASN A 196 -17.17 -17.52 -1.95
CA ASN A 196 -15.74 -17.81 -2.09
C ASN A 196 -15.40 -19.28 -1.83
N LYS A 197 -14.30 -19.76 -2.43
CA LYS A 197 -13.80 -21.12 -2.16
C LYS A 197 -13.12 -21.11 -0.79
N ARG A 198 -13.24 -22.20 -0.02
CA ARG A 198 -12.78 -22.27 1.39
C ARG A 198 -11.28 -21.98 1.57
N ASP A 199 -10.47 -22.17 0.55
CA ASP A 199 -9.03 -21.85 0.61
C ASP A 199 -8.77 -20.34 0.79
N ASP A 200 -9.71 -19.48 0.40
CA ASP A 200 -9.57 -18.02 0.50
C ASP A 200 -9.59 -17.51 1.96
N THR A 201 -10.25 -18.23 2.88
CA THR A 201 -10.35 -17.86 4.31
C THR A 201 -9.21 -18.40 5.17
N SER A 202 -8.42 -19.34 4.64
CA SER A 202 -7.28 -19.95 5.35
C SER A 202 -6.12 -18.98 5.60
N ARG A 203 -6.15 -17.79 4.97
CA ARG A 203 -5.11 -16.77 5.04
C ARG A 203 -5.06 -16.01 6.36
N ILE A 204 -6.07 -16.15 7.21
CA ILE A 204 -6.15 -15.49 8.52
C ILE A 204 -5.90 -16.51 9.63
N SER A 205 -4.97 -16.19 10.53
CA SER A 205 -4.73 -17.02 11.72
C SER A 205 -6.02 -17.12 12.56
N PRO A 206 -6.38 -18.33 13.07
CA PRO A 206 -7.60 -18.56 13.84
C PRO A 206 -7.83 -17.59 15.00
N ILE A 207 -6.75 -17.08 15.61
CA ILE A 207 -6.80 -16.10 16.71
C ILE A 207 -7.60 -14.85 16.31
N TRP A 208 -7.41 -14.38 15.07
CA TRP A 208 -8.08 -13.18 14.58
C TRP A 208 -9.57 -13.40 14.28
N LYS A 209 -9.98 -14.63 13.94
CA LYS A 209 -11.39 -14.96 13.67
C LYS A 209 -12.28 -14.68 14.89
N ILE A 210 -11.78 -14.94 16.09
CA ILE A 210 -12.47 -14.66 17.36
C ILE A 210 -12.78 -13.17 17.52
N ILE A 211 -11.84 -12.31 17.12
CA ILE A 211 -11.99 -10.86 17.24
C ILE A 211 -12.94 -10.32 16.17
N ILE A 212 -12.83 -10.82 14.94
CA ILE A 212 -13.65 -10.39 13.81
C ILE A 212 -15.13 -10.66 14.08
N ASN A 213 -15.48 -11.86 14.59
CA ASN A 213 -16.86 -12.24 14.85
C ASN A 213 -17.52 -11.52 16.04
N LYS A 214 -16.74 -10.85 16.90
CA LYS A 214 -17.26 -10.07 18.04
C LYS A 214 -17.74 -8.67 17.65
N GLN A 215 -17.38 -8.18 16.47
CA GLN A 215 -17.65 -6.78 16.06
C GLN A 215 -19.04 -6.58 15.43
N ASP A 216 -19.83 -7.65 15.24
CA ASP A 216 -21.14 -7.57 14.58
C ASP A 216 -22.30 -7.16 15.51
N THR A 217 -22.06 -6.97 16.81
CA THR A 217 -23.05 -6.36 17.70
C THR A 217 -22.90 -4.84 17.71
N PRO A 218 -23.91 -4.05 17.27
CA PRO A 218 -23.90 -2.62 17.47
C PRO A 218 -23.74 -2.30 18.95
N PRO A 219 -22.91 -1.33 19.36
CA PRO A 219 -22.88 -0.90 20.74
C PRO A 219 -24.26 -0.37 21.11
N GLN A 220 -25.00 -1.12 21.93
CA GLN A 220 -26.24 -0.63 22.51
C GLN A 220 -25.88 0.58 23.37
N ARG A 221 -26.34 1.77 22.97
CA ARG A 221 -26.33 2.93 23.85
C ARG A 221 -27.17 2.55 25.07
N ILE A 222 -26.51 2.38 26.21
CA ILE A 222 -27.17 2.31 27.50
C ILE A 222 -27.80 3.69 27.72
N THR A 223 -29.07 3.86 27.39
CA THR A 223 -29.86 4.97 27.90
C THR A 223 -30.27 4.59 29.32
N THR A 224 -29.47 4.98 30.32
CA THR A 224 -29.93 5.01 31.70
C THR A 224 -31.01 6.08 31.81
N ASN A 225 -32.28 5.67 31.75
CA ASN A 225 -33.40 6.46 32.26
C ASN A 225 -33.22 6.58 33.77
N ILE A 226 -32.73 7.71 34.24
CA ILE A 226 -32.75 8.06 35.66
C ILE A 226 -34.03 8.86 35.87
N ASN A 227 -35.10 8.17 36.20
CA ASN A 227 -36.23 8.74 36.92
C ASN A 227 -36.04 8.41 38.39
N SER A 228 -35.66 9.40 39.18
CA SER A 228 -35.86 9.41 40.62
C SER A 228 -35.91 10.86 41.06
N ASN A 229 -37.13 11.32 41.34
CA ASN A 229 -37.37 12.43 42.25
C ASN A 229 -36.64 12.11 43.56
N ASP A 230 -35.75 13.00 43.99
CA ASP A 230 -35.53 13.34 45.40
C ASP A 230 -34.60 14.56 45.49
N HIS A 231 -35.12 15.63 46.09
CA HIS A 231 -34.36 16.77 46.61
C HIS A 231 -33.87 16.40 48.02
N PRO A 232 -32.66 16.80 48.47
CA PRO A 232 -32.55 18.15 49.03
C PRO A 232 -31.21 18.89 48.81
N THR A 233 -31.39 20.21 48.74
CA THR A 233 -30.60 21.38 49.15
C THR A 233 -29.07 21.29 49.43
N THR A 234 -28.39 22.27 48.80
CA THR A 234 -27.33 23.19 49.29
C THR A 234 -25.87 23.00 48.84
N SER A 235 -25.43 24.03 48.11
CA SER A 235 -24.14 24.74 48.14
C SER A 235 -23.00 24.41 47.15
N SER A 236 -22.59 25.50 46.47
CA SER A 236 -21.32 25.82 45.81
C SER A 236 -20.98 25.19 44.45
N VAL A 237 -21.38 25.93 43.42
CA VAL A 237 -20.87 25.91 42.04
C VAL A 237 -19.51 26.61 41.97
N GLN A 238 -18.51 25.99 41.34
CA GLN A 238 -17.50 26.70 40.55
C GLN A 238 -17.29 25.98 39.22
N ASN A 239 -17.76 26.64 38.16
CA ASN A 239 -17.63 26.30 36.74
C ASN A 239 -16.20 26.52 36.25
N ILE A 240 -15.66 25.60 35.44
CA ILE A 240 -14.55 25.87 34.52
C ILE A 240 -15.10 25.73 33.10
N GLN A 241 -15.21 26.87 32.40
CA GLN A 241 -15.60 26.98 31.01
C GLN A 241 -14.51 26.42 30.08
N THR A 242 -14.88 25.55 29.16
CA THR A 242 -14.06 25.15 28.02
C THR A 242 -14.29 26.13 26.86
N SER A 243 -13.26 26.90 26.48
CA SER A 243 -13.32 27.84 25.35
C SER A 243 -13.10 27.11 24.03
N THR A 244 -14.14 27.02 23.21
CA THR A 244 -14.07 26.64 21.79
C THR A 244 -13.59 27.82 20.95
N PHE A 245 -12.45 27.69 20.27
CA PHE A 245 -11.95 28.65 19.29
C PHE A 245 -12.61 28.38 17.92
N LYS A 246 -13.56 29.23 17.50
CA LYS A 246 -14.16 29.25 16.16
C LYS A 246 -13.43 30.30 15.30
N GLY A 247 -12.75 29.87 14.24
CA GLY A 247 -12.24 30.76 13.18
C GLY A 247 -13.29 30.93 12.06
N PRO A 248 -13.40 32.12 11.43
CA PRO A 248 -14.48 32.41 10.49
C PRO A 248 -14.22 31.88 9.07
N MET A 249 -15.31 31.40 8.45
CA MET A 249 -15.45 31.20 7.01
C MET A 249 -15.53 32.56 6.31
N THR A 250 -14.71 32.78 5.28
CA THR A 250 -15.06 33.70 4.19
C THR A 250 -14.69 33.09 2.84
N ARG A 251 -15.72 32.98 2.01
CA ARG A 251 -15.73 32.48 0.64
C ARG A 251 -15.52 33.70 -0.28
N SER A 252 -14.52 33.68 -1.15
CA SER A 252 -14.46 34.61 -2.28
C SER A 252 -14.20 33.84 -3.57
N ARG A 253 -15.12 34.02 -4.52
CA ARG A 253 -15.19 33.41 -5.85
C ARG A 253 -14.72 34.50 -6.82
N ALA A 254 -13.49 34.43 -7.31
CA ALA A 254 -13.03 35.32 -8.37
C ALA A 254 -13.48 34.77 -9.73
N ARG A 255 -14.37 35.52 -10.40
CA ARG A 255 -14.63 35.40 -11.84
C ARG A 255 -13.47 36.09 -12.56
N ILE A 256 -12.91 35.43 -13.58
CA ILE A 256 -11.98 36.04 -14.53
C ILE A 256 -12.79 36.31 -15.79
N ASP A 257 -13.02 37.59 -16.08
CA ASP A 257 -13.57 38.04 -17.36
C ASP A 257 -12.47 37.99 -18.42
N THR A 258 -12.72 37.23 -19.49
CA THR A 258 -11.92 37.22 -20.71
C THR A 258 -12.55 38.16 -21.72
N SER A 259 -12.03 39.38 -21.83
CA SER A 259 -12.23 40.24 -22.99
C SER A 259 -11.08 41.22 -23.11
N ILE A 260 -10.62 41.43 -24.35
CA ILE A 260 -9.65 42.44 -24.82
C ILE A 260 -8.20 41.93 -24.85
N ILE A 261 -7.78 41.36 -25.99
CA ILE A 261 -6.73 41.93 -26.86
C ILE A 261 -7.08 41.53 -28.30
N LYS A 262 -7.66 42.47 -29.05
CA LYS A 262 -7.56 42.56 -30.51
C LYS A 262 -6.83 43.87 -30.78
N ASN A 263 -5.62 43.76 -31.31
CA ASN A 263 -4.95 44.60 -32.31
C ASN A 263 -3.44 44.31 -32.25
#